data_AF-A0A317U3L8-F1
#
_entry.id   AF-A0A317U3L8-F1
#
_cell.length_a   1.000
_cell.length_b   1.000
_cell.length_c   1.000
_cell.angle_alpha   90.00
_cell.angle_beta   90.00
_cell.angle_gamma   90.00
#
_symmetry.space_group_name_H-M   'P 1'
#
loop_
_entity.id
_entity.type
_entity.pdbx_description
1 polymer ?
#
loop_
_entity_poly.entity_id
_entity_poly.type
_entity_poly.pdbx_seq_one_letter_code
_entity_poly.pdbx_strand_id
1 'polypeptide(L)'
;MLGRVARVTPVSPCRRVVLNHLAKSARMGKIFSPLRDIPTESTHHELTKKATVDYHQMLGSLPSGLDIIHRGMAGFAEVESIATYGRFGAGKYTKRPFSLNIAEFIHKPQSCVLLSTSPDPYTVKEYMVGFQLISAKGAIASMCLPAVYIRPQTARHIDVEQFQYYQSILNAQQAPGEYTRGENIFDLAQGNNETTVVLGATKEDDWRPQFDIDLHSIVLVQGAGRILSGFTKAETVDTTTIINPFFRKRIMSIEIASTTSAESSMFLKYVDKMNERAQKLGVAKDGYRVLTLADASIMMSSLKYLETLGKYSASDKTMILQDVPAEIPIGSEELVEYALHLIEANPAKELVSTSAESLQHKL
;
A
#
# COMPACT_ATOMS: atom_id res chain seq x y z
N MET A 1 8.34 30.66 14.26
CA MET A 1 8.37 30.16 12.88
C MET A 1 9.81 29.97 12.45
N LEU A 2 10.29 28.73 12.41
CA LEU A 2 11.61 28.38 11.90
C LEU A 2 11.40 27.29 10.85
N GLY A 3 11.75 27.62 9.60
CA GLY A 3 11.61 26.71 8.46
C GLY A 3 12.41 25.44 8.71
N ARG A 4 11.72 24.29 8.71
CA ARG A 4 12.38 22.99 8.62
C ARG A 4 13.04 22.91 7.25
N VAL A 5 14.36 23.10 7.21
CA VAL A 5 15.20 22.68 6.09
C VAL A 5 14.99 21.18 5.94
N ALA A 6 14.28 20.76 4.89
CA ALA A 6 14.13 19.36 4.55
C ALA A 6 15.54 18.81 4.25
N ARG A 7 16.15 18.13 5.22
CA ARG A 7 17.37 17.36 4.98
C ARG A 7 17.02 16.34 3.89
N VAL A 8 17.65 16.48 2.72
CA VAL A 8 17.55 15.50 1.65
C VAL A 8 18.09 14.19 2.19
N THR A 9 17.21 13.24 2.49
CA THR A 9 17.62 11.90 2.93
C THR A 9 18.47 11.29 1.82
N PRO A 10 19.67 10.76 2.12
CA PRO A 10 20.50 10.13 1.11
C PRO A 10 19.71 9.04 0.36
N VAL A 11 19.78 9.03 -0.96
CA VAL A 11 19.14 7.98 -1.77
C VAL A 11 19.87 6.66 -1.50
N SER A 12 19.14 5.68 -0.97
CA SER A 12 19.68 4.35 -0.65
C SER A 12 20.21 3.62 -1.89
N PRO A 13 21.11 2.63 -1.72
CA PRO A 13 21.62 1.84 -2.84
C PRO A 13 20.50 1.21 -3.70
N CYS A 14 19.47 0.64 -3.07
CA CYS A 14 18.33 0.02 -3.78
C CYS A 14 17.54 1.06 -4.59
N ARG A 15 17.29 2.25 -4.01
CA ARG A 15 16.62 3.36 -4.73
C ARG A 15 17.44 3.84 -5.92
N ARG A 16 18.77 3.94 -5.79
CA ARG A 16 19.67 4.30 -6.91
C ARG A 16 19.60 3.27 -8.04
N VAL A 17 19.55 1.98 -7.73
CA VAL A 17 19.40 0.91 -8.73
C VAL A 17 18.11 1.11 -9.53
N VAL A 18 16.97 1.32 -8.86
CA VAL A 18 15.69 1.60 -9.54
C VAL A 18 15.81 2.81 -10.46
N LEU A 19 16.27 3.96 -9.94
CA LEU A 19 16.39 5.19 -10.72
C LEU A 19 17.31 5.02 -11.94
N ASN A 20 18.42 4.30 -11.79
CA ASN A 20 19.35 4.00 -12.89
C ASN A 20 18.68 3.14 -13.98
N HIS A 21 17.87 2.13 -13.61
CA HIS A 21 17.11 1.33 -14.56
C HIS A 21 16.06 2.17 -15.31
N LEU A 22 15.35 3.06 -14.59
CA LEU A 22 14.37 3.95 -15.21
C LEU A 22 15.03 4.92 -16.20
N ALA A 23 16.16 5.53 -15.83
CA ALA A 23 16.91 6.43 -16.70
C ALA A 23 17.40 5.74 -17.99
N LYS A 24 17.88 4.49 -17.90
CA LYS A 24 18.25 3.67 -19.06
C LYS A 24 17.03 3.37 -19.95
N SER A 25 15.88 3.06 -19.37
CA SER A 25 14.63 2.79 -20.11
C SER A 25 14.04 4.01 -20.82
N ALA A 26 14.29 5.22 -20.30
CA ALA A 26 13.88 6.48 -20.91
C ALA A 26 14.78 6.88 -22.09
N ARG A 27 16.02 6.37 -22.14
CA ARG A 27 17.01 6.65 -23.20
C ARG A 27 16.86 5.78 -24.45
N MET A 28 16.12 4.67 -24.40
CA MET A 28 15.85 3.80 -25.57
C MET A 28 15.03 4.45 -26.72
N GLY A 29 14.84 5.77 -26.69
CA GLY A 29 14.23 6.55 -27.79
C GLY A 29 14.92 7.89 -28.09
N LYS A 30 16.10 8.18 -27.52
CA LYS A 30 16.84 9.43 -27.76
C LYS A 30 18.28 9.13 -28.16
N ILE A 31 18.57 9.21 -29.46
CA ILE A 31 19.85 8.85 -30.09
C ILE A 31 20.98 9.86 -29.76
N PHE A 32 20.68 11.03 -29.19
CA PHE A 32 21.71 12.02 -28.86
C PHE A 32 21.46 12.66 -27.48
N SER A 33 22.20 12.22 -26.46
CA SER A 33 22.39 12.96 -25.21
C SER A 33 23.73 12.56 -24.59
N PRO A 34 24.55 13.51 -24.12
CA PRO A 34 25.91 13.21 -23.65
C PRO A 34 25.87 12.36 -22.37
N LEU A 35 26.76 11.38 -22.30
CA LEU A 35 26.91 10.45 -21.19
C LEU A 35 27.17 11.20 -19.88
N ARG A 36 26.22 11.14 -18.95
CA ARG A 36 26.55 11.08 -17.53
C ARG A 36 26.34 9.63 -17.11
N ASP A 37 27.43 8.87 -17.13
CA ASP A 37 27.50 7.58 -16.46
C ASP A 37 27.60 7.85 -14.97
N ILE A 38 26.57 7.45 -14.24
CA ILE A 38 26.68 7.32 -12.79
C ILE A 38 27.37 5.97 -12.59
N PRO A 39 28.56 5.93 -11.94
CA PRO A 39 29.34 4.70 -11.81
C PRO A 39 28.48 3.59 -11.21
N THR A 40 28.40 2.48 -11.93
CA THR A 40 27.73 1.27 -11.46
C THR A 40 28.84 0.43 -10.83
N GLU A 41 29.15 0.67 -9.56
CA GLU A 41 30.09 -0.20 -8.84
C GLU A 41 29.51 -1.62 -8.73
N SER A 42 30.43 -2.59 -8.68
CA SER A 42 30.23 -4.04 -8.77
C SER A 42 29.24 -4.66 -7.75
N THR A 43 28.73 -3.88 -6.79
CA THR A 43 27.75 -4.29 -5.77
C THR A 43 26.29 -4.34 -6.27
N HIS A 44 26.02 -3.89 -7.49
CA HIS A 44 24.65 -3.80 -8.03
C HIS A 44 24.12 -5.08 -8.71
N HIS A 45 24.99 -6.03 -9.06
CA HIS A 45 24.58 -7.23 -9.81
C HIS A 45 23.72 -8.20 -9.00
N GLU A 46 23.92 -8.27 -7.68
CA GLU A 46 23.19 -9.20 -6.80
C GLU A 46 21.75 -8.74 -6.51
N LEU A 47 21.47 -7.45 -6.66
CA LEU A 47 20.15 -6.87 -6.38
C LEU A 47 19.18 -6.98 -7.56
N THR A 48 19.66 -7.38 -8.74
CA THR A 48 18.87 -7.34 -9.97
C THR A 48 18.83 -8.68 -10.69
N LYS A 49 17.63 -9.13 -11.06
CA LYS A 49 17.42 -10.33 -11.88
C LYS A 49 16.67 -9.93 -13.14
N LYS A 50 17.24 -10.20 -14.30
CA LYS A 50 16.60 -9.98 -15.60
C LYS A 50 16.16 -11.29 -16.19
N ALA A 51 14.96 -11.33 -16.74
CA ALA A 51 14.44 -12.51 -17.40
C ALA A 51 13.36 -12.13 -18.43
N THR A 52 13.28 -12.91 -19.50
CA THR A 52 12.13 -12.91 -20.40
C THR A 52 11.24 -14.07 -19.98
N VAL A 53 10.02 -13.76 -19.53
CA VAL A 53 9.10 -14.74 -18.92
C VAL A 53 7.70 -14.55 -19.44
N ASP A 54 6.88 -15.58 -19.38
CA ASP A 54 5.44 -15.39 -19.55
C ASP A 54 4.81 -14.72 -18.32
N TYR A 55 3.57 -14.23 -18.46
CA TYR A 55 2.88 -13.54 -17.38
C TYR A 55 2.61 -14.42 -16.15
N HIS A 56 2.32 -15.71 -16.32
CA HIS A 56 2.05 -16.60 -15.18
C HIS A 56 3.34 -16.88 -14.40
N GLN A 57 4.44 -17.10 -15.10
CA GLN A 57 5.77 -17.23 -14.51
C GLN A 57 6.18 -15.97 -13.76
N MET A 58 5.93 -14.78 -14.33
CA MET A 58 6.18 -13.51 -13.66
C MET A 58 5.40 -13.40 -12.35
N LEU A 59 4.08 -13.65 -12.38
CA LEU A 59 3.23 -13.56 -11.19
C LEU A 59 3.59 -14.62 -10.15
N GLY A 60 3.92 -15.84 -10.57
CA GLY A 60 4.38 -16.92 -9.68
C GLY A 60 5.75 -16.67 -9.06
N SER A 61 6.54 -15.74 -9.60
CA SER A 61 7.84 -15.34 -9.05
C SER A 61 7.76 -14.25 -7.97
N LEU A 62 6.58 -13.64 -7.79
CA LEU A 62 6.37 -12.63 -6.76
C LEU A 62 6.40 -13.28 -5.37
N PRO A 63 6.90 -12.58 -4.33
CA PRO A 63 6.82 -13.08 -2.97
C PRO A 63 5.37 -13.36 -2.60
N SER A 64 5.13 -14.49 -1.94
CA SER A 64 3.80 -14.87 -1.42
C SER A 64 3.83 -14.92 0.10
N GLY A 65 2.70 -14.61 0.72
CA GLY A 65 2.54 -14.58 2.17
C GLY A 65 1.25 -13.87 2.54
N LEU A 66 0.68 -14.20 3.70
CA LEU A 66 -0.54 -13.55 4.19
C LEU A 66 -0.31 -12.07 4.56
N ASP A 67 0.94 -11.67 4.72
CA ASP A 67 1.40 -10.35 5.11
C ASP A 67 2.17 -9.62 4.00
N ILE A 68 2.06 -10.10 2.75
CA ILE A 68 2.58 -9.45 1.55
C ILE A 68 1.42 -8.88 0.75
N ILE A 69 1.61 -7.66 0.28
CA ILE A 69 0.69 -6.97 -0.63
C ILE A 69 1.45 -6.46 -1.84
N HIS A 70 0.73 -6.37 -2.95
CA HIS A 70 1.24 -5.99 -4.25
C HIS A 70 0.60 -4.71 -4.73
N ARG A 71 1.37 -3.93 -5.50
CA ARG A 71 0.89 -2.73 -6.17
C ARG A 71 1.29 -2.76 -7.63
N GLY A 72 0.28 -2.89 -8.50
CA GLY A 72 0.43 -2.71 -9.95
C GLY A 72 0.51 -1.24 -10.31
N MET A 73 1.42 -0.89 -11.19
CA MET A 73 1.64 0.48 -11.66
C MET A 73 1.72 0.49 -13.19
N ALA A 74 0.91 1.34 -13.82
CA ALA A 74 1.02 1.61 -15.25
C ALA A 74 2.16 2.59 -15.54
N GLY A 75 3.04 2.23 -16.45
CA GLY A 75 4.25 3.00 -16.76
C GLY A 75 5.25 3.05 -15.59
N PHE A 76 6.22 3.97 -15.68
CA PHE A 76 7.27 4.12 -14.67
C PHE A 76 7.21 5.44 -13.89
N ALA A 77 6.27 6.33 -14.19
CA ALA A 77 6.18 7.63 -13.53
C ALA A 77 5.94 7.51 -12.02
N GLU A 78 5.11 6.54 -11.61
CA GLU A 78 4.90 6.28 -10.18
C GLU A 78 6.14 5.65 -9.54
N VAL A 79 6.76 4.68 -10.20
CA VAL A 79 8.00 4.04 -9.73
C VAL A 79 9.11 5.06 -9.51
N GLU A 80 9.30 5.97 -10.45
CA GLU A 80 10.25 7.07 -10.37
C GLU A 80 9.96 7.97 -9.17
N SER A 81 8.68 8.32 -8.96
CA SER A 81 8.24 9.10 -7.81
C SER A 81 8.58 8.37 -6.49
N ILE A 82 8.22 7.09 -6.37
CA ILE A 82 8.48 6.31 -5.14
C ILE A 82 9.98 6.22 -4.88
N ALA A 83 10.80 5.92 -5.89
CA ALA A 83 12.25 5.84 -5.72
C ALA A 83 12.89 7.21 -5.43
N THR A 84 12.35 8.30 -5.98
CA THR A 84 12.85 9.67 -5.75
C THR A 84 12.51 10.17 -4.34
N TYR A 85 11.29 9.93 -3.87
CA TYR A 85 10.84 10.41 -2.55
C TYR A 85 11.05 9.39 -1.42
N GLY A 86 11.34 8.13 -1.75
CA GLY A 86 11.54 7.04 -0.79
C GLY A 86 10.27 6.54 -0.12
N ARG A 87 9.08 6.90 -0.62
CA ARG A 87 7.79 6.58 -0.01
C ARG A 87 6.72 6.32 -1.06
N PHE A 88 5.82 5.37 -0.77
CA PHE A 88 4.65 5.07 -1.58
C PHE A 88 3.58 6.17 -1.43
N GLY A 89 2.90 6.55 -2.51
CA GLY A 89 1.91 7.64 -2.46
C GLY A 89 2.50 9.03 -2.23
N ALA A 90 3.79 9.23 -2.52
CA ALA A 90 4.46 10.54 -2.50
C ALA A 90 4.45 11.24 -3.87
N GLY A 91 5.01 12.45 -3.94
CA GLY A 91 5.15 13.20 -5.19
C GLY A 91 3.82 13.67 -5.75
N LYS A 92 3.46 13.24 -6.97
CA LYS A 92 2.19 13.66 -7.60
C LYS A 92 0.94 13.19 -6.84
N TYR A 93 1.04 12.11 -6.07
CA TYR A 93 -0.06 11.61 -5.24
C TYR A 93 -0.52 12.62 -4.19
N THR A 94 0.40 13.42 -3.63
CA THR A 94 0.05 14.39 -2.58
C THR A 94 -0.78 15.57 -3.10
N LYS A 95 -0.88 15.73 -4.44
CA LYS A 95 -1.70 16.75 -5.10
C LYS A 95 -3.14 16.30 -5.34
N ARG A 96 -3.48 15.02 -5.09
CA ARG A 96 -4.84 14.50 -5.24
C ARG A 96 -5.77 15.11 -4.19
N PRO A 97 -7.10 15.07 -4.41
CA PRO A 97 -8.07 15.45 -3.39
C PRO A 97 -7.84 14.68 -2.09
N PHE A 98 -8.11 15.33 -0.97
CA PHE A 98 -8.17 14.64 0.31
C PHE A 98 -9.56 14.00 0.45
N SER A 99 -9.61 12.68 0.50
CA SER A 99 -10.81 11.92 0.83
C SER A 99 -10.43 10.64 1.54
N LEU A 100 -11.09 10.38 2.66
CA LEU A 100 -11.00 9.15 3.44
C LEU A 100 -12.20 8.23 3.20
N ASN A 101 -13.13 8.62 2.33
CA ASN A 101 -14.32 7.83 2.05
C ASN A 101 -13.95 6.60 1.22
N ILE A 102 -14.07 5.41 1.83
CA ILE A 102 -13.66 4.16 1.20
C ILE A 102 -14.60 3.79 0.06
N ALA A 103 -15.91 3.98 0.26
CA ALA A 103 -16.91 3.79 -0.79
C ALA A 103 -16.63 4.71 -2.01
N GLU A 104 -16.27 5.97 -1.77
CA GLU A 104 -15.84 6.87 -2.85
C GLU A 104 -14.57 6.39 -3.53
N PHE A 105 -13.57 5.97 -2.75
CA PHE A 105 -12.27 5.57 -3.28
C PHE A 105 -12.34 4.31 -4.15
N ILE A 106 -13.20 3.34 -3.83
CA ILE A 106 -13.46 2.15 -4.65
C ILE A 106 -13.99 2.55 -6.04
N HIS A 107 -14.95 3.48 -6.09
CA HIS A 107 -15.55 3.93 -7.34
C HIS A 107 -14.61 4.90 -8.11
N LYS A 108 -13.99 5.84 -7.40
CA LYS A 108 -13.10 6.88 -7.94
C LYS A 108 -11.81 6.92 -7.10
N PRO A 109 -10.75 6.21 -7.50
CA PRO A 109 -9.51 6.08 -6.71
C PRO A 109 -8.61 7.33 -6.76
N GLN A 110 -9.16 8.48 -6.37
CA GLN A 110 -8.50 9.79 -6.32
C GLN A 110 -8.43 10.30 -4.88
N SER A 111 -7.46 9.80 -4.12
CA SER A 111 -7.15 10.31 -2.79
C SER A 111 -5.64 10.53 -2.62
N CYS A 112 -5.25 11.56 -1.88
CA CYS A 112 -3.87 11.78 -1.44
C CYS A 112 -3.51 11.03 -0.15
N VAL A 113 -4.51 10.43 0.51
CA VAL A 113 -4.38 9.71 1.78
C VAL A 113 -4.80 8.24 1.72
N LEU A 114 -5.24 7.76 0.56
CA LEU A 114 -5.54 6.34 0.33
C LEU A 114 -4.73 5.80 -0.87
N LEU A 115 -4.27 4.56 -0.75
CA LEU A 115 -3.53 3.86 -1.80
C LEU A 115 -4.03 2.43 -1.96
N SER A 116 -4.42 2.05 -3.16
CA SER A 116 -4.87 0.68 -3.47
C SER A 116 -3.67 -0.28 -3.59
N THR A 117 -3.80 -1.46 -3.00
CA THR A 117 -2.86 -2.59 -3.10
C THR A 117 -3.68 -3.87 -3.09
N SER A 118 -3.12 -5.02 -3.45
CA SER A 118 -3.84 -6.30 -3.38
C SER A 118 -2.94 -7.39 -2.81
N PRO A 119 -3.45 -8.26 -1.93
CA PRO A 119 -2.74 -9.48 -1.55
C PRO A 119 -2.67 -10.49 -2.72
N ASP A 120 -3.49 -10.30 -3.77
CA ASP A 120 -3.51 -11.16 -4.94
C ASP A 120 -2.63 -10.59 -6.07
N PRO A 121 -1.54 -11.29 -6.46
CA PRO A 121 -0.72 -10.88 -7.59
C PRO A 121 -1.47 -10.87 -8.93
N TYR A 122 -2.58 -11.60 -9.07
CA TYR A 122 -3.36 -11.62 -10.30
C TYR A 122 -4.21 -10.35 -10.47
N THR A 123 -4.74 -9.78 -9.39
CA THR A 123 -5.47 -8.49 -9.42
C THR A 123 -4.57 -7.36 -9.93
N VAL A 124 -3.30 -7.32 -9.51
CA VAL A 124 -2.40 -6.21 -9.89
C VAL A 124 -1.98 -6.21 -11.36
N LYS A 125 -2.11 -7.35 -12.06
CA LYS A 125 -1.84 -7.45 -13.50
C LYS A 125 -2.73 -6.51 -14.30
N GLU A 126 -4.02 -6.43 -13.96
CA GLU A 126 -4.98 -5.62 -14.69
C GLU A 126 -4.59 -4.13 -14.65
N TYR A 127 -4.07 -3.68 -13.52
CA TYR A 127 -3.60 -2.31 -13.30
C TYR A 127 -2.26 -1.98 -13.99
N MET A 128 -1.41 -2.98 -14.24
CA MET A 128 -0.19 -2.77 -15.02
C MET A 128 -0.44 -2.65 -16.52
N VAL A 129 -1.36 -3.45 -17.03
CA VAL A 129 -1.57 -3.60 -18.48
C VAL A 129 -2.35 -2.42 -19.06
N GLY A 130 -3.16 -1.75 -18.23
CA GLY A 130 -3.71 -0.42 -18.48
C GLY A 130 -3.98 -0.09 -19.95
N PHE A 131 -4.80 -0.86 -20.67
CA PHE A 131 -5.27 -0.54 -22.03
C PHE A 131 -4.22 -0.06 -23.05
N GLN A 132 -2.93 -0.39 -22.93
CA GLN A 132 -1.92 0.21 -23.82
C GLN A 132 -1.76 -0.58 -25.13
N LEU A 133 -2.19 0.03 -26.22
CA LEU A 133 -2.05 -0.49 -27.59
C LEU A 133 -0.58 -0.55 -28.07
N ILE A 134 0.37 0.21 -27.52
CA ILE A 134 1.61 0.56 -28.26
C ILE A 134 2.92 0.03 -27.61
N SER A 135 2.98 -0.14 -26.29
CA SER A 135 4.05 -0.88 -25.58
C SER A 135 3.68 -0.97 -24.11
N ALA A 136 3.65 -2.17 -23.51
CA ALA A 136 3.31 -2.30 -22.09
C ALA A 136 4.56 -2.02 -21.24
N LYS A 137 4.66 -0.80 -20.69
CA LYS A 137 5.56 -0.49 -19.57
C LYS A 137 4.74 -0.49 -18.29
N GLY A 138 5.22 -1.15 -17.26
CA GLY A 138 4.58 -1.14 -15.94
C GLY A 138 5.47 -1.74 -14.88
N ALA A 139 5.00 -1.76 -13.64
CA ALA A 139 5.72 -2.40 -12.55
C ALA A 139 4.79 -3.04 -11.52
N ILE A 140 5.31 -4.06 -10.84
CA ILE A 140 4.70 -4.61 -9.61
C ILE A 140 5.66 -4.35 -8.46
N ALA A 141 5.23 -3.57 -7.48
CA ALA A 141 5.92 -3.49 -6.19
C ALA A 141 5.28 -4.50 -5.24
N SER A 142 6.09 -5.31 -4.57
CA SER A 142 5.66 -6.18 -3.47
C SER A 142 6.22 -5.65 -2.16
N MET A 143 5.38 -5.51 -1.15
CA MET A 143 5.71 -4.90 0.14
C MET A 143 5.04 -5.66 1.29
N CYS A 144 5.51 -5.46 2.52
CA CYS A 144 4.79 -5.95 3.70
C CYS A 144 3.48 -5.19 3.92
N LEU A 145 2.62 -5.68 4.82
CA LEU A 145 1.44 -4.93 5.25
C LEU A 145 1.82 -3.51 5.71
N PRO A 146 1.00 -2.50 5.35
CA PRO A 146 1.27 -1.13 5.74
C PRO A 146 1.01 -0.93 7.23
N ALA A 147 1.40 0.23 7.77
CA ALA A 147 1.11 0.58 9.15
C ALA A 147 -0.40 0.56 9.45
N VAL A 148 -1.20 1.13 8.55
CA VAL A 148 -2.67 1.21 8.67
C VAL A 148 -3.32 0.84 7.34
N TYR A 149 -4.32 -0.03 7.38
CA TYR A 149 -5.12 -0.37 6.21
C TYR A 149 -6.56 -0.70 6.56
N ILE A 150 -7.39 -0.77 5.51
CA ILE A 150 -8.75 -1.26 5.55
C ILE A 150 -8.99 -2.19 4.37
N ARG A 151 -9.77 -3.25 4.59
CA ARG A 151 -10.27 -4.13 3.53
C ARG A 151 -11.67 -3.67 3.11
N PRO A 152 -11.86 -3.14 1.89
CA PRO A 152 -13.16 -2.69 1.40
C PRO A 152 -14.26 -3.76 1.51
N GLN A 153 -13.93 -5.01 1.20
CA GLN A 153 -14.85 -6.14 1.27
C GLN A 153 -15.39 -6.38 2.69
N THR A 154 -14.54 -6.23 3.71
CA THR A 154 -14.95 -6.33 5.11
C THR A 154 -15.73 -5.08 5.54
N ALA A 155 -15.21 -3.89 5.20
CA ALA A 155 -15.78 -2.60 5.57
C ALA A 155 -17.23 -2.44 5.11
N ARG A 156 -17.58 -2.89 3.89
CA ARG A 156 -18.95 -2.80 3.37
C ARG A 156 -20.00 -3.57 4.19
N HIS A 157 -19.58 -4.55 4.98
CA HIS A 157 -20.45 -5.34 5.84
C HIS A 157 -20.44 -4.86 7.29
N ILE A 158 -19.46 -4.05 7.68
CA ILE A 158 -19.33 -3.48 9.02
C ILE A 158 -19.83 -2.04 9.03
N ASP A 159 -19.17 -1.13 8.30
CA ASP A 159 -19.50 0.30 8.16
C ASP A 159 -20.57 0.53 7.07
N VAL A 160 -21.70 -0.17 7.22
CA VAL A 160 -22.79 -0.15 6.22
C VAL A 160 -23.31 1.26 5.98
N GLU A 161 -23.37 2.08 7.03
CA GLU A 161 -23.87 3.46 6.98
C GLU A 161 -23.04 4.34 6.03
N GLN A 162 -21.71 4.24 6.03
CA GLN A 162 -20.86 4.98 5.08
C GLN A 162 -21.16 4.58 3.62
N PHE A 163 -21.32 3.27 3.36
CA PHE A 163 -21.61 2.77 2.01
C PHE A 163 -23.02 3.15 1.54
N GLN A 164 -24.02 3.11 2.44
CA GLN A 164 -25.38 3.57 2.14
C GLN A 164 -25.41 5.07 1.81
N TYR A 165 -24.70 5.87 2.59
CA TYR A 165 -24.56 7.30 2.34
C TYR A 165 -23.98 7.55 0.94
N TYR A 166 -22.88 6.90 0.59
CA TYR A 166 -22.28 7.07 -0.73
C TYR A 166 -23.16 6.56 -1.87
N GLN A 167 -23.85 5.42 -1.70
CA GLN A 167 -24.82 4.94 -2.68
C GLN A 167 -25.94 5.95 -2.92
N SER A 168 -26.41 6.65 -1.87
CA SER A 168 -27.43 7.69 -2.03
C SER A 168 -26.95 8.86 -2.88
N ILE A 169 -25.66 9.22 -2.78
CA ILE A 169 -25.04 10.26 -3.61
C ILE A 169 -24.98 9.79 -5.07
N LEU A 170 -24.58 8.54 -5.33
CA LEU A 170 -24.57 7.97 -6.69
C LEU A 170 -25.96 7.99 -7.32
N ASN A 171 -26.97 7.59 -6.56
CA ASN A 171 -28.36 7.58 -7.02
C ASN A 171 -28.86 9.01 -7.34
N ALA A 172 -28.47 10.01 -6.54
CA ALA A 172 -28.84 11.41 -6.78
C ALA A 172 -28.12 12.04 -7.99
N GLN A 173 -26.95 11.50 -8.38
CA GLN A 173 -26.18 11.96 -9.54
C GLN A 173 -26.67 11.37 -10.87
N GLN A 174 -27.51 10.33 -10.84
CA GLN A 174 -28.11 9.77 -12.06
C GLN A 174 -29.14 10.77 -12.64
N ALA A 175 -28.94 11.16 -13.89
CA ALA A 175 -29.84 12.11 -14.54
C ALA A 175 -31.24 11.50 -14.74
N PRO A 176 -32.32 12.27 -14.57
CA PRO A 176 -33.67 11.78 -14.88
C PRO A 176 -33.75 11.34 -16.34
N GLY A 177 -33.93 10.03 -16.59
CA GLY A 177 -34.05 9.45 -17.93
C GLY A 177 -32.83 8.66 -18.45
N GLU A 178 -31.73 8.61 -17.69
CA GLU A 178 -30.63 7.68 -17.99
C GLU A 178 -30.98 6.26 -17.52
N TYR A 179 -31.13 5.33 -18.47
CA TYR A 179 -31.38 3.90 -18.23
C TYR A 179 -30.09 3.06 -18.11
N THR A 180 -28.93 3.70 -17.96
CA THR A 180 -27.68 3.00 -17.69
C THR A 180 -27.77 2.33 -16.32
N ARG A 181 -27.41 1.04 -16.24
CA ARG A 181 -27.38 0.29 -14.98
C ARG A 181 -26.53 1.07 -13.98
N GLY A 182 -27.18 1.66 -12.98
CA GLY A 182 -26.52 2.43 -11.95
C GLY A 182 -25.44 1.59 -11.26
N GLU A 183 -24.26 2.16 -11.08
CA GLU A 183 -23.20 1.49 -10.33
C GLU A 183 -23.64 1.30 -8.88
N ASN A 184 -23.47 0.08 -8.38
CA ASN A 184 -23.80 -0.29 -7.01
C ASN A 184 -22.50 -0.44 -6.22
N ILE A 185 -22.26 0.45 -5.27
CA ILE A 185 -21.03 0.46 -4.49
C ILE A 185 -20.86 -0.79 -3.63
N PHE A 186 -21.97 -1.39 -3.21
CA PHE A 186 -21.92 -2.66 -2.51
C PHE A 186 -21.36 -3.75 -3.43
N ASP A 187 -21.87 -3.86 -4.66
CA ASP A 187 -21.41 -4.88 -5.62
C ASP A 187 -19.93 -4.67 -5.99
N LEU A 188 -19.53 -3.41 -6.24
CA LEU A 188 -18.13 -3.04 -6.48
C LEU A 188 -17.23 -3.45 -5.30
N ALA A 189 -17.64 -3.15 -4.06
CA ALA A 189 -16.89 -3.52 -2.87
C ALA A 189 -16.85 -5.03 -2.61
N GLN A 190 -17.87 -5.78 -3.04
CA GLN A 190 -17.92 -7.24 -2.89
C GLN A 190 -16.91 -7.95 -3.80
N GLY A 191 -16.73 -7.45 -5.02
CA GLY A 191 -15.73 -7.94 -5.97
C GLY A 191 -14.32 -7.40 -5.74
N ASN A 192 -14.15 -6.44 -4.83
CA ASN A 192 -12.88 -5.80 -4.55
C ASN A 192 -12.10 -6.62 -3.50
N ASN A 193 -11.09 -7.36 -3.97
CA ASN A 193 -10.17 -8.13 -3.11
C ASN A 193 -8.94 -7.30 -2.63
N GLU A 194 -8.98 -5.98 -2.76
CA GLU A 194 -7.86 -5.10 -2.46
C GLU A 194 -7.71 -4.85 -0.96
N THR A 195 -6.49 -4.46 -0.61
CA THR A 195 -6.14 -3.82 0.65
C THR A 195 -5.96 -2.33 0.37
N THR A 196 -6.78 -1.47 0.99
CA THR A 196 -6.61 -0.03 0.89
C THR A 196 -5.71 0.46 2.02
N VAL A 197 -4.53 0.94 1.66
CA VAL A 197 -3.58 1.53 2.60
C VAL A 197 -4.04 2.94 2.98
N VAL A 198 -4.01 3.26 4.28
CA VAL A 198 -4.28 4.60 4.80
C VAL A 198 -2.94 5.30 5.04
N LEU A 199 -2.70 6.40 4.32
CA LEU A 199 -1.43 7.13 4.35
C LEU A 199 -1.40 8.25 5.38
N GLY A 200 -2.53 8.55 6.02
CA GLY A 200 -2.71 9.59 7.02
C GLY A 200 -4.19 9.83 7.33
N ALA A 201 -4.51 10.33 8.53
CA ALA A 201 -5.86 10.81 8.86
C ALA A 201 -6.05 12.28 8.49
N THR A 202 -4.96 13.05 8.42
CA THR A 202 -4.90 14.45 8.01
C THR A 202 -3.92 14.62 6.85
N LYS A 203 -3.79 15.83 6.30
CA LYS A 203 -2.81 16.10 5.22
C LYS A 203 -1.38 16.18 5.74
N GLU A 204 -1.24 16.46 7.03
CA GLU A 204 0.01 16.63 7.75
C GLU A 204 0.59 15.27 8.18
N ASP A 205 -0.26 14.26 8.31
CA ASP A 205 0.14 12.88 8.61
C ASP A 205 0.95 12.25 7.46
N ASP A 206 1.89 11.39 7.85
CA ASP A 206 2.67 10.61 6.89
C ASP A 206 2.93 9.19 7.39
N TRP A 207 1.94 8.32 7.17
CA TRP A 207 1.97 6.88 7.49
C TRP A 207 2.37 6.04 6.28
N ARG A 208 2.88 6.68 5.22
CA ARG A 208 3.21 6.04 3.94
C ARG A 208 4.22 4.91 4.13
N PRO A 209 4.04 3.77 3.43
CA PRO A 209 5.07 2.76 3.34
C PRO A 209 6.39 3.36 2.81
N GLN A 210 7.48 3.01 3.46
CA GLN A 210 8.83 3.46 3.14
C GLN A 210 9.48 2.48 2.17
N PHE A 211 10.03 3.01 1.08
CA PHE A 211 10.70 2.18 0.07
C PHE A 211 11.83 1.34 0.68
N ASP A 212 12.64 1.93 1.56
CA ASP A 212 13.88 1.32 2.02
C ASP A 212 13.67 0.13 2.97
N ILE A 213 12.52 0.05 3.65
CA ILE A 213 12.24 -0.99 4.65
C ILE A 213 10.99 -1.82 4.36
N ASP A 214 9.94 -1.24 3.77
CA ASP A 214 8.67 -1.93 3.56
C ASP A 214 8.61 -2.62 2.19
N LEU A 215 9.36 -2.15 1.19
CA LEU A 215 9.43 -2.80 -0.12
C LEU A 215 10.27 -4.08 -0.02
N HIS A 216 9.71 -5.22 -0.43
CA HIS A 216 10.46 -6.46 -0.65
C HIS A 216 11.16 -6.44 -2.01
N SER A 217 10.41 -6.20 -3.07
CA SER A 217 10.94 -6.23 -4.43
C SER A 217 10.05 -5.46 -5.40
N ILE A 218 10.67 -4.89 -6.43
CA ILE A 218 9.95 -4.29 -7.55
C ILE A 218 10.31 -4.99 -8.87
N VAL A 219 9.29 -5.44 -9.60
CA VAL A 219 9.44 -6.03 -10.93
C VAL A 219 9.10 -4.94 -11.94
N LEU A 220 10.09 -4.50 -12.70
CA LEU A 220 9.90 -3.61 -13.85
C LEU A 220 9.60 -4.46 -15.07
N VAL A 221 8.50 -4.15 -15.77
CA VAL A 221 8.02 -4.92 -16.92
C VAL A 221 8.08 -4.06 -18.17
N GLN A 222 8.67 -4.62 -19.21
CA GLN A 222 8.75 -4.04 -20.55
C GLN A 222 8.33 -5.12 -21.55
N GLY A 223 7.26 -4.87 -22.28
CA GLY A 223 6.79 -5.77 -23.33
C GLY A 223 6.57 -5.05 -24.65
N ALA A 224 6.70 -5.79 -25.76
CA ALA A 224 6.20 -5.33 -27.05
C ALA A 224 4.68 -5.08 -26.95
N GLY A 225 4.22 -3.91 -27.39
CA GLY A 225 2.79 -3.60 -27.45
C GLY A 225 2.10 -4.35 -28.58
N ARG A 226 0.78 -4.12 -28.74
CA ARG A 226 0.05 -4.61 -29.92
C ARG A 226 0.62 -3.94 -31.17
N ILE A 227 1.36 -4.67 -31.99
CA ILE A 227 1.77 -4.19 -33.31
C ILE A 227 0.50 -4.12 -34.18
N LEU A 228 0.31 -2.99 -34.85
CA LEU A 228 -0.91 -2.57 -35.58
C LEU A 228 -1.23 -3.40 -36.86
N SER A 229 -0.86 -4.67 -36.92
CA SER A 229 -1.29 -5.61 -37.97
C SER A 229 -1.20 -7.05 -37.46
N GLY A 230 -2.35 -7.62 -37.08
CA GLY A 230 -2.45 -9.02 -36.66
C GLY A 230 -2.34 -9.21 -35.15
N PHE A 231 -3.37 -9.80 -34.56
CA PHE A 231 -3.50 -10.07 -33.13
C PHE A 231 -2.44 -11.06 -32.64
N THR A 232 -1.28 -10.57 -32.23
CA THR A 232 -0.32 -11.38 -31.46
C THR A 232 -0.24 -10.79 -30.06
N LYS A 233 -0.83 -11.47 -29.07
CA LYS A 233 -0.51 -11.19 -27.66
C LYS A 233 0.99 -11.48 -27.51
N ALA A 234 1.77 -10.53 -27.01
CA ALA A 234 3.09 -10.87 -26.52
C ALA A 234 2.88 -11.82 -25.33
N GLU A 235 3.13 -13.12 -25.54
CA GLU A 235 2.99 -14.13 -24.49
C GLU A 235 4.07 -13.96 -23.41
N THR A 236 5.18 -13.32 -23.79
CA THR A 236 6.35 -13.06 -22.94
C THR A 236 6.60 -11.57 -22.75
N VAL A 237 7.15 -11.22 -21.59
CA VAL A 237 7.58 -9.87 -21.23
C VAL A 237 9.03 -9.91 -20.72
N ASP A 238 9.76 -8.83 -20.99
CA ASP A 238 11.06 -8.61 -20.37
C ASP A 238 10.86 -8.01 -18.99
N THR A 239 11.47 -8.64 -18.00
CA THR A 239 11.37 -8.25 -16.60
C THR A 239 12.74 -7.89 -16.05
N THR A 240 12.77 -6.89 -15.18
CA THR A 240 13.89 -6.60 -14.30
C THR A 240 13.36 -6.55 -12.87
N THR A 241 13.63 -7.59 -12.11
CA THR A 241 13.30 -7.67 -10.68
C THR A 241 14.44 -7.08 -9.87
N ILE A 242 14.10 -6.11 -9.03
CA ILE A 242 15.03 -5.47 -8.10
C ILE A 242 14.59 -5.87 -6.69
N ILE A 243 15.48 -6.55 -5.95
CA ILE A 243 15.21 -7.07 -4.60
C ILE A 243 15.82 -6.11 -3.58
N ASN A 244 15.04 -5.73 -2.57
CA ASN A 244 15.51 -4.87 -1.48
C ASN A 244 16.14 -5.71 -0.36
N PRO A 245 17.46 -5.63 -0.13
CA PRO A 245 18.13 -6.42 0.91
C PRO A 245 17.78 -5.92 2.32
N PHE A 246 17.21 -4.71 2.44
CA PHE A 246 16.83 -4.10 3.71
C PHE A 246 15.34 -4.27 4.04
N PHE A 247 14.61 -5.08 3.25
CA PHE A 247 13.23 -5.42 3.53
C PHE A 247 13.07 -5.98 4.94
N ARG A 248 12.06 -5.49 5.66
CA ARG A 248 11.71 -5.93 7.01
C ARG A 248 10.22 -6.13 7.08
N LYS A 249 9.81 -7.30 7.54
CA LYS A 249 8.41 -7.52 7.92
C LYS A 249 8.11 -6.69 9.16
N ARG A 250 7.03 -5.92 9.09
CA ARG A 250 6.57 -5.08 10.18
C ARG A 250 6.15 -5.97 11.36
N ILE A 251 6.47 -5.56 12.59
CA ILE A 251 6.05 -6.32 13.77
C ILE A 251 4.52 -6.30 13.96
N MET A 252 3.87 -5.17 13.66
CA MET A 252 2.43 -4.99 13.78
C MET A 252 1.87 -4.05 12.71
N SER A 253 0.73 -4.42 12.14
CA SER A 253 -0.12 -3.56 11.29
C SER A 253 -1.49 -3.38 11.93
N ILE A 254 -2.12 -2.24 11.65
CA ILE A 254 -3.44 -1.88 12.17
C ILE A 254 -4.46 -2.04 11.05
N GLU A 255 -5.46 -2.89 11.27
CA GLU A 255 -6.61 -3.00 10.39
C GLU A 255 -7.79 -2.24 11.00
N ILE A 256 -8.20 -1.16 10.35
CA ILE A 256 -9.37 -0.39 10.77
C ILE A 256 -10.61 -0.88 10.01
N ALA A 257 -11.76 -0.87 10.68
CA ALA A 257 -13.04 -1.23 10.09
C ALA A 257 -13.80 -0.03 9.50
N SER A 258 -13.41 1.20 9.87
CA SER A 258 -14.03 2.44 9.39
C SER A 258 -13.03 3.59 9.35
N THR A 259 -13.15 4.42 8.32
CA THR A 259 -12.45 5.70 8.20
C THR A 259 -13.23 6.89 8.75
N THR A 260 -14.44 6.67 9.24
CA THR A 260 -15.34 7.72 9.74
C THR A 260 -14.78 8.34 11.03
N SER A 261 -14.80 9.68 11.13
CA SER A 261 -14.31 10.40 12.31
C SER A 261 -15.34 10.40 13.45
N ALA A 262 -14.84 10.48 14.69
CA ALA A 262 -15.63 10.43 15.90
C ALA A 262 -16.45 11.70 16.22
N GLU A 263 -16.52 12.65 15.29
CA GLU A 263 -16.96 14.03 15.57
C GLU A 263 -18.48 14.24 15.55
N SER A 264 -19.27 13.26 15.10
CA SER A 264 -20.73 13.39 15.03
C SER A 264 -21.45 12.68 16.18
N SER A 265 -22.57 13.22 16.65
CA SER A 265 -23.41 12.57 17.67
C SER A 265 -23.97 11.21 17.22
N MET A 266 -24.07 10.98 15.91
CA MET A 266 -24.49 9.70 15.33
C MET A 266 -23.36 8.67 15.28
N PHE A 267 -22.10 9.09 15.46
CA PHE A 267 -20.94 8.21 15.40
C PHE A 267 -21.04 7.08 16.41
N LEU A 268 -21.37 7.37 17.67
CA LEU A 268 -21.48 6.33 18.71
C LEU A 268 -22.52 5.27 18.33
N LYS A 269 -23.69 5.70 17.84
CA LYS A 269 -24.74 4.78 17.39
C LYS A 269 -24.30 3.94 16.19
N TYR A 270 -23.50 4.50 15.29
CA TYR A 270 -22.96 3.74 14.15
C TYR A 270 -21.88 2.76 14.60
N VAL A 271 -21.01 3.15 15.53
CA VAL A 271 -19.99 2.27 16.09
C VAL A 271 -20.59 1.07 16.81
N ASP A 272 -21.64 1.25 17.60
CA ASP A 272 -22.31 0.13 18.27
C ASP A 272 -22.83 -0.91 17.26
N LYS A 273 -23.46 -0.44 16.18
CA LYS A 273 -23.90 -1.31 15.08
C LYS A 273 -22.74 -1.95 14.34
N MET A 274 -21.65 -1.22 14.12
CA MET A 274 -20.44 -1.76 13.50
C MET A 274 -19.87 -2.90 14.35
N ASN A 275 -19.77 -2.73 15.65
CA ASN A 275 -19.29 -3.77 16.58
C ASN A 275 -20.22 -4.99 16.58
N GLU A 276 -21.53 -4.79 16.63
CA GLU A 276 -22.51 -5.89 16.55
C GLU A 276 -22.35 -6.70 15.25
N ARG A 277 -22.19 -6.03 14.11
CA ARG A 277 -21.96 -6.70 12.82
C ARG A 277 -20.61 -7.40 12.79
N ALA A 278 -19.55 -6.76 13.29
CA ALA A 278 -18.21 -7.33 13.33
C ALA A 278 -18.16 -8.62 14.15
N GLN A 279 -18.84 -8.66 15.29
CA GLN A 279 -18.96 -9.86 16.12
C GLN A 279 -19.75 -10.96 15.40
N LYS A 280 -20.90 -10.63 14.80
CA LYS A 280 -21.70 -11.59 14.02
C LYS A 280 -20.94 -12.19 12.83
N LEU A 281 -20.02 -11.43 12.23
CA LEU A 281 -19.20 -11.87 11.11
C LEU A 281 -17.90 -12.57 11.55
N GLY A 282 -17.62 -12.65 12.86
CA GLY A 282 -16.37 -13.21 13.40
C GLY A 282 -15.14 -12.36 13.10
N VAL A 283 -15.32 -11.08 12.75
CA VAL A 283 -14.22 -10.13 12.52
C VAL A 283 -13.68 -9.61 13.85
N ALA A 284 -14.56 -9.42 14.84
CA ALA A 284 -14.20 -9.09 16.20
C ALA A 284 -14.63 -10.21 17.15
N LYS A 285 -13.83 -10.49 18.18
CA LYS A 285 -14.15 -11.46 19.23
C LYS A 285 -15.27 -10.96 20.15
N ASP A 286 -15.91 -11.88 20.87
CA ASP A 286 -16.84 -11.55 21.94
C ASP A 286 -16.15 -10.70 23.02
N GLY A 287 -16.77 -9.59 23.40
CA GLY A 287 -16.19 -8.62 24.34
C GLY A 287 -15.16 -7.68 23.72
N TYR A 288 -14.92 -7.76 22.40
CA TYR A 288 -14.01 -6.89 21.68
C TYR A 288 -14.78 -5.94 20.75
N ARG A 289 -14.17 -4.81 20.43
CA ARG A 289 -14.62 -3.83 19.44
C ARG A 289 -13.63 -3.74 18.27
N VAL A 290 -14.13 -3.31 17.12
CA VAL A 290 -13.27 -3.00 15.97
C VAL A 290 -12.50 -1.69 16.17
N LEU A 291 -11.41 -1.55 15.42
CA LEU A 291 -10.61 -0.33 15.36
C LEU A 291 -11.16 0.65 14.33
N THR A 292 -11.05 1.93 14.65
CA THR A 292 -11.45 3.06 13.79
C THR A 292 -10.24 3.88 13.36
N LEU A 293 -10.45 4.85 12.46
CA LEU A 293 -9.37 5.79 12.12
C LEU A 293 -8.88 6.59 13.35
N ALA A 294 -9.74 6.91 14.31
CA ALA A 294 -9.33 7.60 15.54
C ALA A 294 -8.35 6.76 16.38
N ASP A 295 -8.57 5.45 16.45
CA ASP A 295 -7.66 4.49 17.08
C ASP A 295 -6.30 4.45 16.36
N ALA A 296 -6.31 4.42 15.02
CA ALA A 296 -5.08 4.49 14.24
C ALA A 296 -4.36 5.83 14.44
N SER A 297 -5.08 6.95 14.48
CA SER A 297 -4.50 8.29 14.70
C SER A 297 -3.78 8.41 16.04
N ILE A 298 -4.37 7.92 17.14
CA ILE A 298 -3.69 7.99 18.45
C ILE A 298 -2.42 7.13 18.47
N MET A 299 -2.48 5.91 17.93
CA MET A 299 -1.29 5.05 17.84
C MET A 299 -0.20 5.66 16.96
N MET A 300 -0.56 6.14 15.77
CA MET A 300 0.39 6.68 14.80
C MET A 300 0.95 8.07 15.19
N SER A 301 0.37 8.73 16.19
CA SER A 301 0.91 9.96 16.79
C SER A 301 1.73 9.71 18.06
N SER A 302 1.63 8.51 18.65
CA SER A 302 2.40 8.13 19.83
C SER A 302 3.86 7.83 19.48
N LEU A 303 4.77 8.66 19.99
CA LEU A 303 6.22 8.46 19.80
C LEU A 303 6.67 7.10 20.34
N LYS A 304 6.15 6.68 21.51
CA LYS A 304 6.49 5.40 22.16
C LYS A 304 6.10 4.21 21.27
N TYR A 305 4.93 4.27 20.65
CA TYR A 305 4.48 3.27 19.69
C TYR A 305 5.38 3.22 18.46
N LEU A 306 5.64 4.37 17.84
CA LEU A 306 6.48 4.47 16.63
C LEU A 306 7.93 4.02 16.88
N GLU A 307 8.52 4.36 18.01
CA GLU A 307 9.86 3.90 18.41
C GLU A 307 9.90 2.38 18.58
N THR A 308 8.86 1.80 19.18
CA THR A 308 8.75 0.35 19.36
C THR A 308 8.59 -0.36 18.01
N LEU A 309 7.77 0.18 17.09
CA LEU A 309 7.67 -0.32 15.72
C LEU A 309 9.00 -0.25 14.96
N GLY A 310 9.84 0.76 15.23
CA GLY A 310 11.17 0.89 14.62
C GLY A 310 12.22 -0.06 15.21
N LYS A 311 12.01 -0.49 16.46
CA LYS A 311 12.92 -1.38 17.20
C LYS A 311 12.77 -2.85 16.80
N TYR A 312 11.57 -3.27 16.41
CA TYR A 312 11.26 -4.69 16.17
C TYR A 312 10.79 -4.98 14.75
N SER A 313 11.19 -6.13 14.21
CA SER A 313 10.61 -6.77 13.02
C SER A 313 9.95 -8.09 13.37
N ALA A 314 9.05 -8.59 12.52
CA ALA A 314 8.51 -9.94 12.65
C ALA A 314 9.40 -10.96 11.93
N SER A 315 9.69 -12.10 12.57
CA SER A 315 10.43 -13.21 11.97
C SER A 315 9.58 -14.04 11.01
N ASP A 316 8.31 -14.28 11.36
CA ASP A 316 7.36 -15.06 10.57
C ASP A 316 6.30 -14.17 9.92
N LYS A 317 5.30 -13.72 10.69
CA LYS A 317 4.16 -12.94 10.18
C LYS A 317 4.01 -11.63 10.91
N THR A 318 3.63 -10.59 10.18
CA THR A 318 3.16 -9.34 10.78
C THR A 318 1.93 -9.60 11.64
N MET A 319 1.96 -9.17 12.90
CA MET A 319 0.78 -9.18 13.77
C MET A 319 -0.24 -8.18 13.23
N ILE A 320 -1.52 -8.56 13.19
CA ILE A 320 -2.59 -7.66 12.79
C ILE A 320 -3.40 -7.30 14.03
N LEU A 321 -3.36 -6.03 14.41
CA LEU A 321 -4.27 -5.47 15.40
C LEU A 321 -5.55 -5.09 14.66
N GLN A 322 -6.60 -5.92 14.81
CA GLN A 322 -7.89 -5.77 14.12
C GLN A 322 -9.06 -5.52 15.10
N ASP A 323 -8.92 -6.00 16.34
CA ASP A 323 -9.89 -5.85 17.41
C ASP A 323 -9.17 -5.59 18.75
N VAL A 324 -9.89 -4.96 19.67
CA VAL A 324 -9.40 -4.66 21.03
C VAL A 324 -10.51 -4.84 22.05
N PRO A 325 -10.20 -5.10 23.34
CA PRO A 325 -11.22 -5.19 24.37
C PRO A 325 -12.13 -3.96 24.37
N ALA A 326 -13.45 -4.18 24.48
CA ALA A 326 -14.46 -3.13 24.33
C ALA A 326 -14.35 -2.03 25.40
N GLU A 327 -13.75 -2.35 26.55
CA GLU A 327 -13.46 -1.41 27.62
C GLU A 327 -12.42 -0.35 27.25
N ILE A 328 -11.53 -0.62 26.29
CA ILE A 328 -10.53 0.37 25.84
C ILE A 328 -11.24 1.44 25.00
N PRO A 329 -11.30 2.72 25.43
CA PRO A 329 -12.04 3.73 24.70
C PRO A 329 -11.44 4.02 23.31
N ILE A 330 -12.28 4.46 22.37
CA ILE A 330 -11.86 4.82 21.01
C ILE A 330 -10.88 6.00 21.07
N GLY A 331 -9.74 5.89 20.38
CA GLY A 331 -8.77 6.98 20.29
C GLY A 331 -8.11 7.35 21.62
N SER A 332 -7.95 6.39 22.53
CA SER A 332 -7.34 6.59 23.85
C SER A 332 -5.88 6.11 23.91
N GLU A 333 -5.13 6.62 24.89
CA GLU A 333 -3.75 6.16 25.18
C GLU A 333 -3.71 4.72 25.73
N GLU A 334 -4.80 4.22 26.32
CA GLU A 334 -4.90 2.83 26.78
C GLU A 334 -4.69 1.83 25.63
N LEU A 335 -5.13 2.21 24.42
CA LEU A 335 -4.89 1.44 23.20
C LEU A 335 -3.39 1.32 22.87
N VAL A 336 -2.63 2.39 23.09
CA VAL A 336 -1.18 2.41 22.85
C VAL A 336 -0.49 1.41 23.77
N GLU A 337 -0.81 1.44 25.06
CA GLU A 337 -0.23 0.52 26.04
C GLU A 337 -0.63 -0.93 25.75
N TYR A 338 -1.87 -1.18 25.34
CA TYR A 338 -2.33 -2.50 24.91
C TYR A 338 -1.53 -3.02 23.69
N ALA A 339 -1.37 -2.19 22.66
CA ALA A 339 -0.62 -2.57 21.46
C ALA A 339 0.86 -2.85 21.77
N LEU A 340 1.47 -2.03 22.63
CA LEU A 340 2.84 -2.24 23.09
C LEU A 340 3.00 -3.54 23.88
N HIS A 341 2.05 -3.85 24.78
CA HIS A 341 2.02 -5.11 25.49
C HIS A 341 1.97 -6.30 24.52
N LEU A 342 1.14 -6.24 23.48
CA LEU A 342 1.06 -7.29 22.46
C LEU A 342 2.38 -7.46 21.70
N ILE A 343 3.02 -6.35 21.28
CA ILE A 343 4.33 -6.40 20.62
C ILE A 343 5.37 -7.03 21.53
N GLU A 344 5.42 -6.63 22.81
CA GLU A 344 6.38 -7.17 23.76
C GLU A 344 6.11 -8.63 24.12
N ALA A 345 4.86 -9.07 24.11
CA ALA A 345 4.50 -10.47 24.32
C ALA A 345 4.73 -11.35 23.07
N ASN A 346 4.99 -10.77 21.89
CA ASN A 346 5.14 -11.53 20.65
C ASN A 346 6.45 -12.34 20.63
N PRO A 347 6.41 -13.69 20.64
CA PRO A 347 7.60 -14.51 20.58
C PRO A 347 8.32 -14.45 19.21
N ALA A 348 7.63 -14.02 18.16
CA ALA A 348 8.17 -13.86 16.81
C ALA A 348 8.78 -12.46 16.55
N LYS A 349 8.96 -11.63 17.60
CA LYS A 349 9.63 -10.33 17.46
C LYS A 349 11.15 -10.50 17.39
N GLU A 350 11.79 -9.77 16.50
CA GLU A 350 13.24 -9.71 16.36
C GLU A 350 13.73 -8.27 16.51
N LEU A 351 14.87 -8.08 17.17
CA LEU A 351 15.50 -6.77 17.22
C LEU A 351 16.03 -6.40 15.83
N VAL A 352 15.65 -5.22 15.38
CA VAL A 352 16.21 -4.64 14.16
C VAL A 352 17.67 -4.31 14.40
N SER A 353 18.58 -5.01 13.73
CA SER A 353 20.01 -4.70 13.79
C SER A 353 20.25 -3.30 13.20
N THR A 354 20.68 -2.36 14.04
CA THR A 354 20.98 -0.98 13.64
C THR A 354 22.40 -0.77 13.13
N SER A 355 23.24 -1.81 13.08
CA SER A 355 24.62 -1.65 12.63
C SER A 355 24.78 -1.84 11.11
N ALA A 356 25.52 -0.91 10.53
CA ALA A 356 26.16 -1.03 9.22
C ALA A 356 27.10 -2.27 9.09
N GLU A 357 27.24 -3.07 10.15
CA GLU A 357 28.02 -4.31 10.23
C GLU A 357 27.31 -5.51 9.57
N SER A 358 25.99 -5.47 9.37
CA SER A 358 25.28 -6.55 8.67
C SER A 358 25.61 -6.64 7.17
N LEU A 359 26.25 -5.62 6.60
CA LEU A 359 26.74 -5.61 5.21
C LEU A 359 27.98 -6.50 5.00
N GLN A 360 28.69 -6.92 6.05
CA GLN A 360 29.87 -7.79 5.93
C GLN A 360 29.57 -9.28 6.10
N HIS A 361 28.36 -9.66 6.51
CA HIS A 361 27.98 -11.05 6.75
C HIS A 361 26.86 -11.58 5.84
N LYS A 362 26.30 -10.74 4.97
CA LYS A 362 25.24 -11.11 4.00
C LYS A 362 25.57 -10.79 2.53
N LEU A 363 26.77 -10.26 2.28
CA LEU A 363 27.48 -10.28 1.01
C LEU A 363 28.66 -11.25 1.19
#